data_AF-A0A366MAN1-F1
#
_entry.id   AF-A0A366MAN1-F1
#
_cell.length_a   1.000
_cell.length_b   1.000
_cell.length_c   1.000
_cell.angle_alpha   90.00
_cell.angle_beta   90.00
_cell.angle_gamma   90.00
#
_symmetry.space_group_name_H-M   'P 1'
#
loop_
_entity.id
_entity.type
_entity.pdbx_description
1 polymer ?
#
loop_
_entity_poly.entity_id
_entity_poly.type
_entity_poly.pdbx_seq_one_letter_code
_entity_poly.pdbx_strand_id
1 'polypeptide(L)'
;MHVDNKKIDVLNAFSDSDVNIIKAHIPFVKLIVRDSVEMIHIFSKFSGENKNVVSSSTISVWNQYEDIAKNHDDRFFNTLNKKIKKQINKNKKDKKDKKHKRL
;
A
#
# COMPACT_ATOMS: atom_id res chain seq x y z
N MET A 1 1.74 -12.05 3.19
CA MET A 1 1.59 -12.48 1.79
C MET A 1 2.38 -13.75 1.63
N HIS A 2 1.90 -14.72 0.85
CA HIS A 2 2.70 -15.90 0.49
C HIS A 2 3.11 -15.75 -0.98
N VAL A 3 4.38 -16.01 -1.26
CA VAL A 3 4.96 -16.06 -2.61
C VAL A 3 5.66 -17.40 -2.72
N ASP A 4 5.29 -18.21 -3.71
CA ASP A 4 5.82 -19.56 -3.91
C ASP A 4 5.83 -20.42 -2.63
N ASN A 5 4.73 -20.34 -1.88
CA ASN A 5 4.46 -21.05 -0.62
C ASN A 5 5.30 -20.56 0.57
N LYS A 6 6.07 -19.49 0.40
CA LYS A 6 6.86 -18.86 1.46
C LYS A 6 6.17 -17.61 1.96
N LYS A 7 6.05 -17.47 3.28
CA LYS A 7 5.53 -16.25 3.90
C LYS A 7 6.59 -15.15 3.75
N ILE A 8 6.20 -14.05 3.12
CA ILE A 8 7.07 -12.87 2.98
C ILE A 8 6.76 -11.88 4.11
N ASP A 9 7.79 -11.54 4.89
CA ASP A 9 7.77 -10.43 5.83
C ASP A 9 8.34 -9.18 5.17
N VAL A 10 7.42 -8.36 4.65
CA VAL A 10 7.78 -7.11 3.97
C VAL A 10 8.37 -6.11 4.95
N LEU A 11 7.95 -6.09 6.22
CA LEU A 11 8.48 -5.10 7.17
C LEU A 11 9.95 -5.38 7.47
N ASN A 12 10.27 -6.66 7.69
CA ASN A 12 11.64 -7.08 7.93
C ASN A 12 12.53 -6.90 6.69
N ALA A 13 11.99 -7.07 5.48
CA ALA A 13 12.76 -6.87 4.24
C ALA A 13 13.24 -5.42 4.03
N PHE A 14 12.65 -4.46 4.75
CA PHE A 14 12.97 -3.03 4.68
C PHE A 14 13.44 -2.48 6.03
N SER A 15 13.88 -3.33 6.98
CA SER A 15 14.29 -2.90 8.33
C SER A 15 15.42 -1.87 8.31
N ASP A 16 16.32 -1.99 7.34
CA ASP A 16 17.57 -1.21 7.28
C ASP A 16 17.46 -0.05 6.27
N SER A 17 16.25 0.39 5.96
CA SER A 17 15.99 1.39 4.93
C SER A 17 15.11 2.53 5.43
N ASP A 18 15.34 3.74 4.92
CA ASP A 18 14.58 4.94 5.28
C ASP A 18 13.23 5.06 4.54
N VAL A 19 12.70 3.97 4.00
CA VAL A 19 11.40 3.99 3.31
C VAL A 19 10.24 4.06 4.28
N ASN A 20 9.27 4.92 3.93
CA ASN A 20 8.02 5.02 4.67
C ASN A 20 7.12 3.82 4.34
N ILE A 21 6.98 2.90 5.31
CA ILE A 21 6.14 1.71 5.14
C ILE A 21 4.79 1.90 5.82
N ILE A 22 3.71 1.71 5.06
CA ILE A 22 2.34 1.79 5.59
C ILE A 22 1.63 0.45 5.38
N LYS A 23 1.20 -0.16 6.48
CA LYS A 23 0.40 -1.39 6.44
C LYS A 23 -1.02 -1.07 6.00
N ALA A 24 -1.44 -1.62 4.86
CA ALA A 24 -2.79 -1.49 4.34
C ALA A 24 -3.28 -2.82 3.77
N HIS A 25 -4.61 -2.98 3.67
CA HIS A 25 -5.19 -4.01 2.81
C HIS A 25 -5.04 -3.56 1.36
N ILE A 26 -4.09 -4.15 0.64
CA ILE A 26 -3.76 -3.82 -0.74
C ILE A 26 -4.32 -4.92 -1.65
N PRO A 27 -4.96 -4.58 -2.78
CA PRO A 27 -5.36 -5.58 -3.75
C PRO A 27 -4.17 -6.40 -4.27
N PHE A 28 -4.49 -7.48 -4.97
CA PHE A 28 -3.51 -8.39 -5.52
C PHE A 28 -2.69 -7.78 -6.67
N VAL A 29 -3.31 -6.91 -7.46
CA VAL A 29 -2.60 -6.08 -8.45
C VAL A 29 -1.64 -5.14 -7.73
N LYS A 30 -0.37 -5.18 -8.12
CA LYS A 30 0.66 -4.27 -7.58
C LYS A 30 0.95 -3.18 -8.61
N LEU A 31 1.41 -2.06 -8.08
CA LEU A 31 1.66 -0.86 -8.85
C LEU A 31 2.94 -0.22 -8.33
N ILE A 32 3.81 0.17 -9.24
CA ILE A 32 4.92 1.08 -8.99
C ILE A 32 4.65 2.33 -9.81
N VAL A 33 4.74 3.50 -9.18
CA VAL A 33 4.67 4.80 -9.87
C VAL A 33 5.97 5.53 -9.55
N ARG A 34 6.58 6.14 -10.56
CA ARG A 34 7.84 6.88 -10.41
C ARG A 34 7.66 8.30 -10.93
N ASP A 35 7.97 9.25 -10.03
CA ASP A 35 7.93 10.70 -10.24
C ASP A 35 6.66 11.22 -10.92
N SER A 36 5.54 10.50 -10.75
CA SER A 36 4.25 10.77 -11.39
C SER A 36 4.27 10.79 -12.93
N VAL A 37 5.35 10.31 -13.58
CA VAL A 37 5.55 10.33 -15.05
C VAL A 37 5.46 8.95 -15.69
N GLU A 38 5.79 7.89 -14.95
CA GLU A 38 5.73 6.53 -15.44
C GLU A 38 5.28 5.55 -14.36
N MET A 39 4.76 4.41 -14.81
CA MET A 39 4.24 3.41 -13.90
C MET A 39 4.32 1.99 -14.45
N ILE A 40 4.39 1.03 -13.53
CA ILE A 40 4.40 -0.40 -13.81
C ILE A 40 3.22 -1.04 -13.09
N HIS A 41 2.26 -1.54 -13.85
CA HIS A 41 1.23 -2.46 -13.33
C HIS A 41 1.78 -3.88 -13.32
N ILE A 42 1.63 -4.56 -12.19
CA ILE A 42 2.16 -5.90 -11.99
C ILE A 42 1.01 -6.84 -11.68
N PHE A 43 0.88 -7.88 -12.51
CA PHE A 43 -0.09 -8.95 -12.38
C PHE A 43 0.64 -10.25 -12.09
N SER A 44 -0.01 -11.15 -11.38
CA SER A 44 0.51 -12.49 -11.12
C SER A 44 -0.65 -13.45 -10.93
N LYS A 45 -0.44 -14.72 -11.26
CA LYS A 45 -1.39 -15.78 -10.93
C LYS A 45 -1.39 -16.02 -9.42
N PHE A 46 -2.55 -16.40 -8.91
CA PHE A 46 -2.71 -16.89 -7.54
C PHE A 46 -3.10 -18.36 -7.55
N SER A 47 -2.61 -19.12 -6.58
CA SER A 47 -2.93 -20.54 -6.40
C SER A 47 -3.27 -20.88 -4.95
N GLY A 48 -4.01 -21.97 -4.79
CA GLY A 48 -4.39 -22.52 -3.48
C GLY A 48 -5.34 -21.64 -2.66
N GLU A 49 -5.66 -22.10 -1.46
CA GLU A 49 -6.61 -21.42 -0.55
C GLU A 49 -6.07 -20.08 -0.03
N ASN A 50 -4.75 -19.99 0.15
CA ASN A 50 -4.08 -18.81 0.71
C ASN A 50 -3.84 -17.69 -0.31
N LYS A 51 -4.35 -17.81 -1.55
CA LYS A 51 -4.08 -16.89 -2.67
C LYS A 51 -2.57 -16.63 -2.80
N ASN A 52 -1.81 -17.71 -2.80
CA ASN A 52 -0.36 -17.69 -2.89
C ASN A 52 0.07 -17.16 -4.26
N VAL A 53 0.99 -16.22 -4.29
CA VAL A 53 1.50 -15.63 -5.54
C VAL A 53 2.43 -16.63 -6.21
N VAL A 54 2.19 -16.91 -7.50
CA VAL A 54 3.10 -17.70 -8.34
C VAL A 54 4.05 -16.73 -9.04
N SER A 55 5.27 -16.56 -8.52
CA SER A 55 6.17 -15.50 -8.99
C SER A 55 6.61 -15.68 -10.45
N SER A 56 6.74 -16.93 -10.91
CA SER A 56 7.10 -17.25 -12.30
C SER A 56 6.03 -16.87 -13.32
N SER A 57 4.82 -16.54 -12.87
CA SER A 57 3.72 -16.06 -13.71
C SER A 57 3.58 -14.54 -13.75
N THR A 58 4.50 -13.82 -13.09
CA THR A 58 4.42 -12.37 -13.00
C THR A 58 4.62 -11.75 -14.38
N ILE A 59 3.66 -10.92 -14.76
CA ILE A 59 3.76 -10.06 -15.95
C ILE A 59 3.58 -8.61 -15.52
N SER A 60 4.25 -7.72 -16.23
CA SER A 60 4.16 -6.29 -15.97
C SER A 60 3.86 -5.50 -17.22
N VAL A 61 3.02 -4.48 -17.09
CA VAL A 61 2.76 -3.48 -18.12
C VAL A 61 3.43 -2.19 -17.71
N TRP A 62 4.44 -1.77 -18.47
CA TRP A 62 5.08 -0.48 -18.31
C TRP A 62 4.31 0.57 -19.11
N ASN A 63 3.96 1.67 -18.46
CA ASN A 63 3.18 2.76 -19.01
C ASN A 63 3.91 4.08 -18.74
N GLN A 64 4.22 4.81 -19.82
CA GLN A 64 4.95 6.07 -19.81
C GLN A 64 4.05 7.28 -20.14
N TYR A 65 2.73 7.09 -20.15
CA TYR A 65 1.78 8.19 -20.27
C TYR A 65 1.70 8.92 -18.93
N GLU A 66 2.24 10.14 -18.89
CA GLU A 66 2.36 10.94 -17.66
C GLU A 66 1.01 11.22 -17.01
N ASP A 67 -0.03 11.49 -17.80
CA ASP A 67 -1.39 11.73 -17.29
C ASP A 67 -1.96 10.51 -16.56
N ILE A 68 -1.69 9.30 -17.08
CA ILE A 68 -2.07 8.04 -16.43
C ILE A 68 -1.28 7.85 -15.13
N ALA A 69 0.05 8.00 -15.17
CA ALA A 69 0.89 7.87 -13.98
C ALA A 69 0.48 8.86 -12.88
N LYS A 70 0.24 10.12 -13.25
CA LYS A 70 -0.24 11.18 -12.37
C LYS A 70 -1.60 10.87 -11.74
N ASN A 71 -2.54 10.35 -12.52
CA ASN A 71 -3.86 9.96 -11.99
C ASN A 71 -3.74 8.90 -10.89
N HIS A 72 -2.85 7.92 -11.06
CA HIS A 72 -2.61 6.88 -10.07
C HIS A 72 -1.90 7.43 -8.81
N ASP A 73 -0.92 8.32 -8.99
CA ASP A 73 -0.20 8.96 -7.90
C ASP A 73 -1.12 9.85 -7.04
N ASP A 74 -1.89 10.73 -7.69
CA ASP A 74 -2.87 11.59 -7.03
C ASP A 74 -3.89 10.75 -6.25
N ARG A 75 -4.36 9.64 -6.82
CA ARG A 75 -5.28 8.71 -6.14
C ARG A 75 -4.65 8.07 -4.91
N PHE A 76 -3.37 7.69 -4.97
CA PHE A 76 -2.63 7.12 -3.84
C PHE A 76 -2.54 8.14 -2.69
N PHE A 77 -2.02 9.33 -2.95
CA PHE A 77 -1.86 10.37 -1.93
C PHE A 77 -3.19 10.85 -1.38
N ASN A 78 -4.23 10.98 -2.21
CA ASN A 78 -5.57 11.32 -1.74
C ASN A 78 -6.11 10.27 -0.76
N THR A 79 -5.88 8.99 -1.04
CA THR A 79 -6.30 7.88 -0.16
C THR A 79 -5.49 7.89 1.13
N LEU A 80 -4.18 8.10 1.04
CA LEU A 80 -3.28 8.15 2.20
C LEU A 80 -3.62 9.32 3.12
N ASN A 81 -3.73 10.53 2.58
CA ASN A 81 -4.04 11.74 3.32
C ASN A 81 -5.40 11.63 4.03
N LYS A 82 -6.40 11.00 3.39
CA LYS A 82 -7.69 10.71 4.04
C LYS A 82 -7.54 9.78 5.24
N LYS A 83 -6.70 8.75 5.17
CA LYS A 83 -6.42 7.84 6.31
C LYS A 83 -5.70 8.55 7.44
N ILE A 84 -4.67 9.36 7.13
CA ILE A 84 -3.92 10.15 8.12
C ILE A 84 -4.85 11.13 8.84
N LYS A 85 -5.67 11.90 8.10
CA LYS A 85 -6.65 12.83 8.69
C LYS A 85 -7.63 12.13 9.62
N LYS A 86 -8.14 10.95 9.25
CA LYS A 86 -9.04 10.16 10.11
C LYS A 86 -8.37 9.73 11.42
N GLN A 87 -7.11 9.29 11.37
CA GLN A 87 -6.35 8.92 12.58
C GLN A 87 -6.13 10.12 13.50
N ILE A 88 -5.74 11.27 12.96
CA ILE A 88 -5.56 12.50 13.73
C ILE A 88 -6.86 12.90 14.45
N ASN A 89 -7.99 12.86 13.74
CA ASN A 89 -9.28 13.24 14.30
C ASN A 89 -9.74 12.27 15.40
N LYS A 90 -9.51 10.97 15.24
CA LYS A 90 -9.80 9.96 16.27
C LYS A 90 -9.00 10.23 17.55
N ASN A 91 -7.69 10.47 17.41
CA ASN A 91 -6.82 10.78 18.55
C ASN A 91 -7.23 12.06 19.29
N LYS A 92 -7.73 13.08 18.58
CA LYS A 92 -8.27 14.30 19.21
C LYS A 92 -9.54 14.03 20.01
N LYS A 93 -10.43 13.17 19.51
CA LYS A 93 -11.68 12.77 20.20
C LYS A 93 -11.37 11.97 21.47
N ASP A 94 -10.49 10.98 21.38
CA ASP A 94 -10.10 10.14 22.53
C ASP A 94 -9.45 10.98 23.66
N LYS A 95 -8.70 12.04 23.31
CA LYS A 95 -8.13 12.99 24.29
C LYS A 95 -9.20 13.86 24.96
N LYS A 96 -10.24 14.28 24.24
CA LYS A 96 -11.37 15.05 24.82
C LYS A 96 -12.20 14.18 25.77
N ASP A 97 -12.52 12.96 25.37
CA ASP A 97 -13.34 12.04 26.18
C ASP A 97 -12.64 11.63 27.48
N LYS A 98 -11.31 11.46 27.47
CA LYS A 98 -10.51 11.23 28.69
C LYS A 98 -10.44 12.44 29.63
N LYS A 99 -10.58 13.67 29.10
CA LYS A 99 -10.59 14.90 29.90
C LYS A 99 -11.94 15.10 30.62
N HIS A 100 -13.05 14.68 30.00
CA HIS A 100 -14.38 14.74 30.61
C HIS A 100 -14.66 13.65 31.66
N LYS A 101 -13.95 12.52 31.65
CA LYS A 101 -14.09 11.46 32.67
C LYS A 101 -13.24 11.66 33.94
N ARG A 102 -12.49 12.76 34.04
CA ARG A 102 -11.61 13.09 35.17
C ARG A 102 -12.12 14.26 36.03
N LEU A 103 -13.37 14.67 35.78
CA LEU A 103 -14.17 15.60 36.58
C LEU A 103 -15.41 14.84 37.05
#